data_AF-A0A9Q1ASF0-F1
#
_entry.id   AF-A0A9Q1ASF0-F1
#
_cell.length_a   1.000
_cell.length_b   1.000
_cell.length_c   1.000
_cell.angle_alpha   90.00
_cell.angle_beta   90.00
_cell.angle_gamma   90.00
#
_symmetry.space_group_name_H-M   'P 1'
#
loop_
_entity.id
_entity.type
_entity.pdbx_description
1 polymer ?
#
loop_
_entity_poly.entity_id
_entity_poly.type
_entity_poly.pdbx_seq_one_letter_code
_entity_poly.pdbx_strand_id
1 'polypeptide(L)'
;MGLGGGHRSAVRHDPEEVSAGEAGCPPPARVTLVLKLQDKLFGKRLLQAGRYVMSHKSWMKTVPTENCDVLMTLPDTTDDHTLLWLLNHIRLGIPELIIQIRHHKHTRPTRSSSRLITRGNLLRGADEIGLRKPVKAEFGGGLRSFSCEEDYIYENIENELYFFTSQERQNIIRYWLENLRAKQGEMLHNIHFLEGQPIIPELAARGILQQVFPIHEQRILNRLMKSWVQAICEPQPLDEICDYFGVKIGMYFAWLGFYTSAMVYPAVFGTLLYTLTESDQTSRDISCVVFALFNVVWSTLFLEEWKRRGAEYAYKWGTLDTPAESIEEPRPQFRGVKRVSPVTNAEEFYYPPWKRLVFQCFVSLPVCFGCLSFVFLAMLGCFELQEFVMSIKELPRIVHFLPKIMLAVIVTTCDEVYRKIAYWLNDMENYRLQSAYEKHLIIKMVLFQFVNSYLSLFYIGFYLKDMDRLKEMLATLLITRQFLQNVKEVSQPHLYSKFKRETSACGPSGRRLTPSSVCSPGGMPGPSLTGLSPGPASPAARWRATAQCCRRPRRPPRGRRNVSTGAAE
;
A
#
# COMPACT_ATOMS: atom_id res chain seq x y z
N MET A 1 -18.82 59.24 16.61
CA MET A 1 -20.18 59.75 16.90
C MET A 1 -21.08 58.54 17.03
N GLY A 2 -21.69 58.18 18.15
CA GLY A 2 -21.71 58.76 19.48
C GLY A 2 -22.82 58.04 20.25
N LEU A 3 -22.48 57.59 21.46
CA LEU A 3 -23.35 57.56 22.65
C LEU A 3 -24.53 56.55 22.64
N GLY A 4 -24.83 55.81 23.70
CA GLY A 4 -24.32 55.83 25.06
C GLY A 4 -25.41 55.39 26.06
N GLY A 5 -24.97 54.93 27.24
CA GLY A 5 -25.73 54.90 28.49
C GLY A 5 -26.55 53.63 28.75
N GLY A 6 -26.49 52.94 29.89
CA GLY A 6 -25.84 53.20 31.17
C GLY A 6 -26.83 53.08 32.34
N HIS A 7 -26.53 52.22 33.32
CA HIS A 7 -26.74 52.33 34.79
C HIS A 7 -26.78 50.92 35.45
N ARG A 8 -25.89 50.56 36.41
CA ARG A 8 -25.80 50.91 37.87
C ARG A 8 -27.03 50.37 38.66
N SER A 9 -26.98 49.73 39.83
CA SER A 9 -26.02 49.55 40.95
C SER A 9 -26.49 48.34 41.81
N ALA A 10 -25.60 47.49 42.35
CA ALA A 10 -25.17 47.36 43.76
C ALA A 10 -26.27 47.19 44.84
N VAL A 11 -26.10 46.20 45.74
CA VAL A 11 -26.13 46.32 47.23
C VAL A 11 -25.93 44.93 47.89
N ARG A 12 -25.08 44.90 48.94
CA ARG A 12 -24.77 43.80 49.88
C ARG A 12 -25.85 43.67 50.96
N HIS A 13 -25.98 42.50 51.57
CA HIS A 13 -26.17 42.33 53.02
C HIS A 13 -25.97 40.84 53.43
N ASP A 14 -25.01 40.61 54.34
CA ASP A 14 -25.00 39.49 55.32
C ASP A 14 -25.84 39.94 56.56
N PRO A 15 -26.34 39.08 57.48
CA PRO A 15 -25.47 38.42 58.49
C PRO A 15 -26.01 37.10 59.15
N GLU A 16 -25.18 36.60 60.09
CA GLU A 16 -25.49 35.90 61.37
C GLU A 16 -25.29 34.37 61.55
N GLU A 17 -24.41 34.07 62.53
CA GLU A 17 -24.09 32.81 63.21
C GLU A 17 -25.08 32.49 64.35
N VAL A 18 -25.27 31.21 64.72
CA VAL A 18 -25.36 30.72 66.13
C VAL A 18 -24.88 29.25 66.24
N SER A 19 -24.24 28.98 67.39
CA SER A 19 -23.41 27.85 67.88
C SER A 19 -24.15 26.67 68.58
N ALA A 20 -23.50 25.50 68.64
CA ALA A 20 -23.34 24.53 69.78
C ALA A 20 -23.18 23.08 69.24
N GLY A 21 -22.36 22.14 69.74
CA GLY A 21 -21.38 22.00 70.82
C GLY A 21 -20.94 20.50 70.92
N GLU A 22 -19.87 20.24 71.69
CA GLU A 22 -19.34 18.94 72.21
C GLU A 22 -18.03 18.34 71.62
N ALA A 23 -17.28 17.72 72.53
CA ALA A 23 -15.83 17.58 72.59
C ALA A 23 -15.28 16.16 72.31
N GLY A 24 -13.99 16.05 71.96
CA GLY A 24 -13.19 14.81 72.12
C GLY A 24 -11.98 14.61 71.18
N CYS A 25 -10.76 14.73 71.74
CA CYS A 25 -9.42 14.19 71.35
C CYS A 25 -8.87 14.21 69.88
N PRO A 26 -7.56 14.50 69.65
CA PRO A 26 -6.95 14.55 68.31
C PRO A 26 -6.23 13.24 67.90
N PRO A 27 -6.14 12.94 66.59
CA PRO A 27 -4.92 12.31 66.04
C PRO A 27 -4.53 12.91 64.64
N PRO A 28 -3.47 12.46 63.95
CA PRO A 28 -2.19 13.17 63.88
C PRO A 28 -1.90 13.83 62.51
N ALA A 29 -1.06 14.86 62.55
CA ALA A 29 -0.54 15.60 61.40
C ALA A 29 0.43 14.76 60.51
N ARG A 30 -0.10 13.81 59.73
CA ARG A 30 0.69 13.09 58.71
C ARG A 30 0.04 12.92 57.33
N VAL A 31 -1.20 13.35 57.14
CA VAL A 31 -1.91 13.17 55.84
C VAL A 31 -1.78 14.39 54.91
N THR A 32 -1.51 15.59 55.43
CA THR A 32 -1.52 16.83 54.63
C THR A 32 -0.25 17.06 53.80
N LEU A 33 0.82 16.30 54.04
CA LEU A 33 2.11 16.49 53.35
C LEU A 33 2.27 15.58 52.11
N VAL A 34 1.49 14.50 52.01
CA VAL A 34 1.49 13.60 50.85
C VAL A 34 0.74 14.23 49.66
N LEU A 35 -0.39 14.89 49.92
CA LEU A 35 -1.20 15.53 48.87
C LEU A 35 -0.50 16.74 48.21
N LYS A 36 0.22 17.58 48.97
CA LYS A 36 0.97 18.72 48.42
C LYS A 36 2.22 18.32 47.60
N LEU A 37 2.79 17.14 47.84
CA LEU A 37 3.89 16.61 47.04
C LEU A 37 3.38 15.93 45.76
N GLN A 38 2.19 15.33 45.79
CA GLN A 38 1.56 14.67 44.65
C GLN A 38 1.18 15.68 43.55
N ASP A 39 0.64 16.85 43.91
CA ASP A 39 0.28 17.92 42.95
C ASP A 39 1.50 18.58 42.29
N LYS A 40 2.63 18.73 43.01
CA LYS A 40 3.89 19.24 42.43
C LYS A 40 4.58 18.23 41.52
N LEU A 41 4.41 16.93 41.75
CA LEU A 41 4.93 15.86 40.90
C LEU A 41 4.04 15.61 39.67
N PHE A 42 2.73 15.71 39.81
CA PHE A 42 1.79 15.61 38.69
C PHE A 42 1.88 16.83 37.77
N GLY A 43 1.98 18.05 38.31
CA GLY A 43 2.16 19.27 37.53
C GLY A 43 3.43 19.27 36.67
N LYS A 44 4.54 18.71 37.17
CA LYS A 44 5.78 18.57 36.40
C LYS A 44 5.70 17.50 35.31
N ARG A 45 4.98 16.41 35.55
CA ARG A 45 4.72 15.35 34.54
C ARG A 45 3.75 15.82 33.45
N LEU A 46 2.72 16.60 33.80
CA LEU A 46 1.78 17.20 32.85
C LEU A 46 2.41 18.34 32.05
N LEU A 47 3.31 19.13 32.64
CA LEU A 47 4.13 20.12 31.91
C LEU A 47 5.18 19.46 31.00
N GLN A 48 5.75 18.31 31.38
CA GLN A 48 6.61 17.51 30.51
C GLN A 48 5.80 16.88 29.36
N ALA A 49 4.63 16.30 29.63
CA ALA A 49 3.70 15.82 28.61
C ALA A 49 3.25 16.96 27.67
N GLY A 50 3.01 18.16 28.19
CA GLY A 50 2.74 19.37 27.43
C GLY A 50 3.90 19.82 26.54
N ARG A 51 5.16 19.58 26.95
CA ARG A 51 6.35 19.77 26.08
C ARG A 51 6.42 18.74 24.95
N TYR A 52 5.97 17.51 25.17
CA TYR A 52 5.85 16.51 24.09
C TYR A 52 4.68 16.82 23.14
N VAL A 53 3.57 17.38 23.64
CA VAL A 53 2.48 17.92 22.81
C VAL A 53 2.93 19.18 22.04
N MET A 54 3.85 19.98 22.58
CA MET A 54 4.50 21.08 21.86
C MET A 54 5.51 20.60 20.81
N SER A 55 6.06 19.38 20.94
CA SER A 55 6.89 18.74 19.89
C SER A 55 6.10 18.44 18.61
N HIS A 56 4.79 18.16 18.73
CA HIS A 56 3.88 18.03 17.59
C HIS A 56 3.87 19.29 16.71
N LYS A 57 3.95 20.49 17.32
CA LYS A 57 4.09 21.76 16.59
C LYS A 57 5.48 21.98 16.00
N SER A 58 6.51 21.33 16.54
CA SER A 58 7.88 21.39 16.00
C SER A 58 8.09 20.45 14.81
N TRP A 59 7.34 19.33 14.73
CA TRP A 59 7.35 18.43 13.57
C TRP A 59 6.62 19.02 12.34
N MET A 60 5.64 19.90 12.59
CA MET A 60 5.06 20.78 11.56
C MET A 60 6.02 21.85 11.02
N LYS A 61 7.19 22.04 11.66
CA LYS A 61 8.32 22.83 11.12
C LYS A 61 9.35 21.95 10.42
N THR A 62 8.95 20.81 9.85
CA THR A 62 9.68 20.33 8.68
C THR A 62 9.38 21.35 7.59
N VAL A 63 10.38 22.16 7.21
CA VAL A 63 10.26 23.03 6.04
C VAL A 63 9.82 22.10 4.91
N PRO A 64 8.59 22.26 4.37
CA PRO A 64 8.17 21.45 3.23
C PRO A 64 9.28 21.55 2.21
N THR A 65 9.63 20.43 1.58
CA THR A 65 10.46 20.55 0.38
C THR A 65 9.56 21.19 -0.65
N GLU A 66 9.58 22.53 -0.69
CA GLU A 66 9.02 23.28 -1.79
C GLU A 66 9.64 22.69 -3.05
N ASN A 67 8.78 22.13 -3.90
CA ASN A 67 9.10 21.62 -5.22
C ASN A 67 9.92 20.30 -5.24
N CYS A 68 9.44 19.25 -4.56
CA CYS A 68 9.94 17.88 -4.69
C CYS A 68 8.81 16.95 -5.14
N ASP A 69 8.96 16.34 -6.31
CA ASP A 69 7.92 15.48 -6.91
C ASP A 69 8.11 14.00 -6.58
N VAL A 70 9.36 13.49 -6.62
CA VAL A 70 9.67 12.06 -6.40
C VAL A 70 10.76 11.91 -5.34
N LEU A 71 10.61 10.90 -4.48
CA LEU A 71 11.58 10.52 -3.47
C LEU A 71 12.12 9.11 -3.74
N MET A 72 13.44 8.96 -3.60
CA MET A 72 14.14 7.69 -3.67
C MET A 72 14.82 7.41 -2.32
N THR A 73 14.57 6.26 -1.71
CA THR A 73 15.22 5.90 -0.43
C THR A 73 16.14 4.71 -0.59
N LEU A 74 17.35 4.83 -0.03
CA LEU A 74 18.32 3.75 0.04
C LEU A 74 18.37 3.18 1.46
N PRO A 75 18.62 1.88 1.62
CA PRO A 75 18.92 1.28 2.92
C PRO A 75 20.14 1.92 3.61
N ASP A 76 20.14 1.91 4.95
CA ASP A 76 21.25 2.39 5.80
C ASP A 76 22.57 1.62 5.54
N THR A 77 22.48 0.42 4.96
CA THR A 77 23.61 -0.46 4.67
C THR A 77 24.27 -0.21 3.31
N THR A 78 23.72 0.70 2.50
CA THR A 78 24.24 0.97 1.17
C THR A 78 25.56 1.73 1.26
N ASP A 79 26.56 1.24 0.54
CA ASP A 79 27.89 1.83 0.44
C ASP A 79 27.87 3.14 -0.38
N ASP A 80 28.74 4.07 0.01
CA ASP A 80 28.89 5.36 -0.69
C ASP A 80 29.28 5.17 -2.17
N HIS A 81 29.98 4.09 -2.50
CA HIS A 81 30.33 3.76 -3.88
C HIS A 81 29.08 3.44 -4.72
N THR A 82 28.16 2.59 -4.25
CA THR A 82 26.86 2.36 -4.91
C THR A 82 26.06 3.64 -5.08
N LEU A 83 26.03 4.49 -4.05
CA LEU A 83 25.32 5.77 -4.12
C LEU A 83 25.91 6.70 -5.19
N LEU A 84 27.23 6.87 -5.20
CA LEU A 84 27.93 7.72 -6.16
C LEU A 84 27.84 7.16 -7.58
N TRP A 85 27.93 5.84 -7.74
CA TRP A 85 27.74 5.16 -9.02
C TRP A 85 26.34 5.43 -9.59
N LEU A 86 25.30 5.27 -8.77
CA LEU A 86 23.92 5.54 -9.16
C LEU A 86 23.71 7.02 -9.50
N LEU A 87 24.25 7.92 -8.69
CA LEU A 87 24.16 9.36 -8.90
C LEU A 87 24.83 9.77 -10.22
N ASN A 88 25.99 9.18 -10.54
CA ASN A 88 26.69 9.44 -11.79
C ASN A 88 25.88 8.98 -12.99
N HIS A 89 25.27 7.79 -12.91
CA HIS A 89 24.40 7.29 -13.98
C HIS A 89 23.17 8.15 -14.20
N ILE A 90 22.51 8.60 -13.14
CA ILE A 90 21.35 9.47 -13.31
C ILE A 90 21.78 10.82 -13.91
N ARG A 91 22.91 11.40 -13.47
CA ARG A 91 23.41 12.67 -14.02
C ARG A 91 23.81 12.59 -15.49
N LEU A 92 24.40 11.47 -15.91
CA LEU A 92 24.85 11.26 -17.29
C LEU A 92 23.72 10.78 -18.21
N GLY A 93 22.80 9.96 -17.69
CA GLY A 93 21.70 9.38 -18.45
C GLY A 93 20.47 10.26 -18.52
N ILE A 94 20.24 11.12 -17.52
CA ILE A 94 19.09 12.03 -17.43
C ILE A 94 19.62 13.41 -16.99
N PRO A 95 20.35 14.13 -17.86
CA PRO A 95 20.84 15.48 -17.54
C PRO A 95 19.70 16.45 -17.18
N GLU A 96 18.48 16.14 -17.60
CA GLU A 96 17.26 16.89 -17.33
C GLU A 96 16.87 16.91 -15.85
N LEU A 97 17.33 15.94 -15.05
CA LEU A 97 16.90 15.70 -13.68
C LEU A 97 17.90 16.21 -12.65
N ILE A 98 17.47 17.12 -11.77
CA ILE A 98 18.28 17.59 -10.66
C ILE A 98 18.08 16.68 -9.43
N ILE A 99 19.17 16.31 -8.77
CA ILE A 99 19.13 15.40 -7.61
C ILE A 99 19.73 16.07 -6.39
N GLN A 100 19.01 16.04 -5.26
CA GLN A 100 19.51 16.53 -3.98
C GLN A 100 19.64 15.39 -2.97
N ILE A 101 20.85 15.11 -2.53
CA ILE A 101 21.04 14.14 -1.46
C ILE A 101 20.70 14.82 -0.13
N ARG A 102 19.79 14.22 0.66
CA ARG A 102 19.45 14.71 2.01
C ARG A 102 19.72 13.63 3.05
N HIS A 103 20.15 14.06 4.22
CA HIS A 103 20.32 13.18 5.38
C HIS A 103 19.37 13.65 6.48
N HIS A 104 18.57 12.74 7.02
CA HIS A 104 17.68 13.07 8.14
C HIS A 104 18.31 12.60 9.46
N LYS A 105 18.43 13.50 10.45
CA LYS A 105 19.14 13.21 11.71
C LYS A 105 18.50 12.13 12.59
N HIS A 106 17.20 11.82 12.41
CA HIS A 106 16.45 10.93 13.32
C HIS A 106 15.95 9.62 12.69
N THR A 107 15.92 9.52 11.37
CA THR A 107 15.71 8.24 10.64
C THR A 107 17.02 7.93 9.96
N ARG A 108 17.71 6.89 10.42
CA ARG A 108 19.03 6.49 9.93
C ARG A 108 19.11 5.97 8.48
N PRO A 109 18.07 5.94 7.61
CA PRO A 109 18.32 5.80 6.18
C PRO A 109 18.74 7.11 5.53
N THR A 110 19.81 7.02 4.74
CA THR A 110 20.20 7.97 3.70
C THR A 110 18.99 8.25 2.79
N ARG A 111 18.46 9.48 2.82
CA ARG A 111 17.23 9.87 2.12
C ARG A 111 17.58 10.79 0.95
N SER A 112 17.99 10.23 -0.19
CA SER A 112 18.20 11.03 -1.40
C SER A 112 16.87 11.61 -1.90
N SER A 113 16.73 12.94 -1.87
CA SER A 113 15.57 13.66 -2.38
C SER A 113 15.88 14.24 -3.77
N SER A 114 15.41 13.64 -4.85
CA SER A 114 15.47 14.30 -6.17
C SER A 114 14.67 15.61 -6.15
N ARG A 115 15.24 16.72 -6.64
CA ARG A 115 14.57 18.04 -6.72
C ARG A 115 14.43 18.44 -8.18
N LEU A 116 13.23 18.87 -8.53
CA LEU A 116 12.80 19.82 -9.58
C LEU A 116 13.54 19.87 -10.92
N ILE A 117 12.74 19.65 -11.95
CA ILE A 117 13.02 19.74 -13.38
C ILE A 117 12.81 21.20 -13.82
N THR A 118 13.71 21.74 -14.65
CA THR A 118 13.48 23.02 -15.35
C THR A 118 12.34 22.86 -16.36
N ARG A 119 11.41 23.81 -16.50
CA ARG A 119 10.25 23.72 -17.43
C ARG A 119 10.58 23.16 -18.81
N GLY A 120 11.67 23.61 -19.44
CA GLY A 120 12.10 23.12 -20.76
C GLY A 120 12.34 21.61 -20.81
N ASN A 121 12.87 21.05 -19.72
CA ASN A 121 13.12 19.62 -19.59
C ASN A 121 11.80 18.83 -19.44
N LEU A 122 10.79 19.38 -18.75
CA LEU A 122 9.47 18.75 -18.63
C LEU A 122 8.75 18.67 -19.98
N LEU A 123 8.84 19.72 -20.79
CA LEU A 123 8.24 19.73 -22.14
C LEU A 123 8.86 18.62 -23.00
N ARG A 124 10.20 18.51 -22.98
CA ARG A 124 10.89 17.41 -23.68
C ARG A 124 10.48 16.04 -23.17
N GLY A 125 10.38 15.86 -21.85
CA GLY A 125 9.92 14.59 -21.27
C GLY A 125 8.47 14.26 -21.62
N ALA A 126 7.60 15.28 -21.74
CA ALA A 126 6.22 15.09 -22.18
C ALA A 126 6.13 14.63 -23.65
N ASP A 127 7.02 15.13 -24.51
CA ASP A 127 7.14 14.72 -25.92
C ASP A 127 7.70 13.29 -26.04
N GLU A 128 8.76 12.97 -25.29
CA GLU A 128 9.36 11.62 -25.24
C GLU A 128 8.35 10.53 -24.79
N ILE A 129 7.42 10.89 -23.91
CA ILE A 129 6.33 10.00 -23.44
C ILE A 129 5.15 9.99 -24.40
N GLY A 130 5.03 10.99 -25.28
CA GLY A 130 3.85 11.21 -26.10
C GLY A 130 2.61 11.57 -25.28
N LEU A 131 2.78 12.35 -24.21
CA LEU A 131 1.70 12.74 -23.30
C LEU A 131 0.56 13.42 -24.08
N ARG A 132 -0.68 12.98 -23.89
CA ARG A 132 -1.82 13.60 -24.58
C ARG A 132 -2.22 14.90 -23.90
N LYS A 133 -2.34 15.99 -24.66
CA LYS A 133 -2.75 17.32 -24.18
C LYS A 133 -3.89 17.91 -25.01
N PRO A 134 -4.77 18.71 -24.40
CA PRO A 134 -5.85 19.37 -25.12
C PRO A 134 -5.28 20.43 -26.07
N VAL A 135 -5.78 20.42 -27.30
CA VAL A 135 -5.46 21.37 -28.36
C VAL A 135 -6.48 22.50 -28.34
N LYS A 136 -6.05 23.74 -28.58
CA LYS A 136 -6.94 24.90 -28.66
C LYS A 136 -8.00 24.68 -29.75
N ALA A 137 -9.21 25.17 -29.50
CA ALA A 137 -10.33 25.02 -30.42
C ALA A 137 -10.03 25.53 -31.85
N GLU A 138 -9.18 26.55 -31.99
CA GLU A 138 -8.76 27.12 -33.29
C GLU A 138 -7.97 26.14 -34.18
N PHE A 139 -7.31 25.14 -33.58
CA PHE A 139 -6.52 24.11 -34.29
C PHE A 139 -7.25 22.77 -34.39
N GLY A 140 -8.58 22.74 -34.22
CA GLY A 140 -9.40 21.54 -34.34
C GLY A 140 -9.80 20.89 -33.00
N GLY A 141 -9.28 21.38 -31.88
CA GLY A 141 -9.63 20.89 -30.54
C GLY A 141 -9.22 19.43 -30.27
N GLY A 142 -9.76 18.87 -29.18
CA GLY A 142 -9.52 17.47 -28.80
C GLY A 142 -8.16 17.22 -28.17
N LEU A 143 -7.77 15.94 -28.06
CA LEU A 143 -6.50 15.50 -27.46
C LEU A 143 -5.51 15.09 -28.53
N ARG A 144 -4.29 15.62 -28.46
CA ARG A 144 -3.17 15.24 -29.35
C ARG A 144 -1.94 14.89 -28.52
N SER A 145 -1.06 14.04 -29.06
CA SER A 145 0.24 13.74 -28.44
C SER A 145 1.07 15.02 -28.46
N PHE A 146 1.52 15.44 -27.27
CA PHE A 146 2.34 16.61 -27.08
C PHE A 146 3.59 16.53 -27.94
N SER A 147 3.93 17.65 -28.58
CA SER A 147 5.16 17.80 -29.37
C SER A 147 5.75 19.16 -29.06
N CYS A 148 7.07 19.20 -28.81
CA CYS A 148 7.78 20.44 -28.56
C CYS A 148 7.85 21.34 -29.80
N GLU A 149 7.77 20.78 -31.01
CA GLU A 149 7.85 21.54 -32.27
C GLU A 149 6.59 22.36 -32.53
N GLU A 150 5.44 21.85 -32.09
CA GLU A 150 4.12 22.46 -32.28
C GLU A 150 3.49 22.87 -30.94
N ASP A 151 4.27 23.38 -29.99
CA ASP A 151 3.79 23.64 -28.62
C ASP A 151 2.67 24.70 -28.52
N TYR A 152 2.64 25.66 -29.45
CA TYR A 152 1.68 26.76 -29.52
C TYR A 152 0.21 26.31 -29.72
N ILE A 153 -0.01 25.07 -30.18
CA ILE A 153 -1.35 24.54 -30.43
C ILE A 153 -2.05 24.09 -29.15
N TYR A 154 -1.32 23.85 -28.06
CA TYR A 154 -1.87 23.29 -26.82
C TYR A 154 -2.49 24.36 -25.93
N GLU A 155 -3.58 24.00 -25.25
CA GLU A 155 -4.23 24.88 -24.29
C GLU A 155 -3.34 25.13 -23.07
N ASN A 156 -3.38 26.35 -22.54
CA ASN A 156 -2.67 26.76 -21.34
C ASN A 156 -1.13 26.56 -21.36
N ILE A 157 -0.52 26.40 -22.55
CA ILE A 157 0.94 26.26 -22.68
C ILE A 157 1.70 27.43 -22.05
N GLU A 158 1.15 28.63 -22.07
CA GLU A 158 1.72 29.85 -21.48
C GLU A 158 1.86 29.74 -19.95
N ASN A 159 0.98 28.98 -19.29
CA ASN A 159 0.93 28.86 -17.83
C ASN A 159 1.87 27.76 -17.30
N GLU A 160 3.10 28.12 -16.94
CA GLU A 160 4.11 27.19 -16.40
C GLU A 160 3.66 26.36 -15.19
N LEU A 161 2.86 26.96 -14.31
CA LEU A 161 2.41 26.33 -13.07
C LEU A 161 1.24 25.36 -13.27
N TYR A 162 0.46 25.53 -14.34
CA TYR A 162 -0.80 24.80 -14.54
C TYR A 162 -0.79 23.89 -15.77
N PHE A 163 0.18 24.06 -16.68
CA PHE A 163 0.26 23.22 -17.88
C PHE A 163 0.52 21.74 -17.53
N PHE A 164 1.39 21.48 -16.55
CA PHE A 164 1.66 20.14 -16.04
C PHE A 164 1.07 19.92 -14.66
N THR A 165 0.20 18.91 -14.54
CA THR A 165 -0.32 18.47 -13.24
C THR A 165 0.80 17.86 -12.40
N SER A 166 0.60 17.77 -11.08
CA SER A 166 1.56 17.09 -10.19
C SER A 166 1.80 15.64 -10.60
N GLN A 167 0.75 14.96 -11.05
CA GLN A 167 0.82 13.58 -11.49
C GLN A 167 1.64 13.44 -12.78
N GLU A 168 1.44 14.32 -13.76
CA GLU A 168 2.17 14.27 -15.04
C GLU A 168 3.67 14.51 -14.84
N ARG A 169 4.05 15.49 -14.00
CA ARG A 169 5.47 15.71 -13.65
C ARG A 169 6.09 14.48 -13.02
N GLN A 170 5.38 13.86 -12.07
CA GLN A 170 5.82 12.63 -11.40
C GLN A 170 5.91 11.45 -12.37
N ASN A 171 5.00 11.38 -13.34
CA ASN A 171 5.00 10.36 -14.38
C ASN A 171 6.18 10.53 -15.34
N ILE A 172 6.52 11.77 -15.71
CA ILE A 172 7.71 12.08 -16.52
C ILE A 172 8.99 11.65 -15.81
N ILE A 173 9.13 12.01 -14.53
CA ILE A 173 10.29 11.58 -13.71
C ILE A 173 10.35 10.06 -13.63
N ARG A 174 9.21 9.42 -13.37
CA ARG A 174 9.13 7.96 -13.30
C ARG A 174 9.59 7.34 -14.62
N TYR A 175 9.08 7.82 -15.75
CA TYR A 175 9.45 7.35 -17.07
C TYR A 175 10.95 7.47 -17.30
N TRP A 176 11.58 8.61 -17.00
CA TRP A 176 13.03 8.74 -17.16
C TRP A 176 13.80 7.78 -16.25
N LEU A 177 13.41 7.66 -14.97
CA LEU A 177 14.05 6.74 -14.04
C LEU A 177 13.92 5.27 -14.47
N GLU A 178 12.75 4.87 -15.00
CA GLU A 178 12.53 3.53 -15.52
C GLU A 178 13.30 3.31 -16.84
N ASN A 179 13.43 4.35 -17.67
CA ASN A 179 14.18 4.33 -18.93
C ASN A 179 15.69 4.53 -18.79
N LEU A 180 16.21 4.71 -17.59
CA LEU A 180 17.65 4.74 -17.37
C LEU A 180 18.24 3.36 -17.64
N ARG A 181 18.91 3.21 -18.79
CA ARG A 181 19.46 1.93 -19.26
C ARG A 181 20.94 1.76 -18.93
N ALA A 182 21.31 0.51 -18.66
CA ALA A 182 22.69 0.11 -18.53
C ALA A 182 23.41 0.09 -19.89
N LYS A 183 24.61 0.66 -19.95
CA LYS A 183 25.50 0.57 -21.11
C LYS A 183 26.25 -0.77 -21.13
N GLN A 184 26.90 -1.05 -22.24
CA GLN A 184 27.60 -2.31 -22.47
C GLN A 184 28.70 -2.57 -21.42
N GLY A 185 28.66 -3.74 -20.78
CA GLY A 185 29.66 -4.16 -19.80
C GLY A 185 29.54 -3.51 -18.41
N GLU A 186 28.45 -2.81 -18.12
CA GLU A 186 28.24 -2.20 -16.82
C GLU A 186 28.03 -3.22 -15.70
N MET A 187 28.72 -2.97 -14.59
CA MET A 187 28.65 -3.81 -13.40
C MET A 187 28.53 -2.95 -12.15
N LEU A 188 27.63 -3.35 -11.26
CA LEU A 188 27.58 -2.85 -9.89
C LEU A 188 27.86 -4.03 -8.96
N HIS A 189 29.04 -4.05 -8.34
CA HIS A 189 29.48 -5.17 -7.50
C HIS A 189 29.42 -6.51 -8.28
N ASN A 190 28.58 -7.45 -7.85
CA ASN A 190 28.37 -8.75 -8.51
C ASN A 190 27.16 -8.75 -9.48
N ILE A 191 26.64 -7.58 -9.83
CA ILE A 191 25.48 -7.43 -10.70
C ILE A 191 25.97 -7.07 -12.08
N HIS A 192 25.78 -7.98 -13.02
CA HIS A 192 25.97 -7.73 -14.45
C HIS A 192 24.63 -7.34 -15.07
N PHE A 193 24.57 -6.14 -15.63
CA PHE A 193 23.40 -5.69 -16.39
C PHE A 193 23.48 -6.18 -17.83
N LEU A 194 22.34 -6.43 -18.46
CA LEU A 194 22.28 -6.55 -19.93
C LEU A 194 22.38 -5.16 -20.56
N GLU A 195 22.91 -5.12 -21.78
CA GLU A 195 22.89 -3.89 -22.58
C GLU A 195 21.43 -3.48 -22.81
N GLY A 196 21.09 -2.23 -22.47
CA GLY A 196 19.73 -1.72 -22.59
C GLY A 196 18.78 -2.13 -21.45
N GLN A 197 19.26 -2.79 -20.38
CA GLN A 197 18.41 -3.15 -19.23
C GLN A 197 18.12 -1.94 -18.34
N PRO A 198 16.87 -1.76 -17.85
CA PRO A 198 16.54 -0.69 -16.90
C PRO A 198 17.26 -0.88 -15.54
N ILE A 199 18.00 0.14 -15.12
CA ILE A 199 18.84 0.10 -13.90
C ILE A 199 17.97 0.18 -12.64
N ILE A 200 17.12 1.20 -12.52
CA ILE A 200 16.36 1.49 -11.30
C ILE A 200 15.46 0.32 -10.87
N PRO A 201 14.67 -0.30 -11.76
CA PRO A 201 13.80 -1.40 -11.38
C PRO A 201 14.57 -2.67 -10.96
N GLU A 202 15.74 -2.94 -11.57
CA GLU A 202 16.60 -4.06 -11.19
C GLU A 202 17.23 -3.84 -9.80
N LEU A 203 17.66 -2.62 -9.50
CA LEU A 203 18.18 -2.26 -8.16
C LEU A 203 17.10 -2.38 -7.08
N ALA A 204 15.86 -2.01 -7.40
CA ALA A 204 14.72 -2.19 -6.51
C ALA A 204 14.39 -3.67 -6.30
N ALA A 205 14.38 -4.48 -7.37
CA ALA A 205 14.14 -5.91 -7.29
C ALA A 205 15.19 -6.66 -6.45
N ARG A 206 16.44 -6.18 -6.42
CA ARG A 206 17.53 -6.73 -5.61
C ARG A 206 17.62 -6.17 -4.20
N GLY A 207 16.77 -5.20 -3.85
CA GLY A 207 16.74 -4.57 -2.52
C GLY A 207 17.91 -3.62 -2.24
N ILE A 208 18.69 -3.22 -3.26
CA ILE A 208 19.69 -2.15 -3.16
C ILE A 208 18.99 -0.81 -3.05
N LEU A 209 17.87 -0.67 -3.76
CA LEU A 209 16.96 0.45 -3.65
C LEU A 209 15.74 0.03 -2.84
N GLN A 210 15.40 0.78 -1.78
CA GLN A 210 14.30 0.39 -0.91
C GLN A 210 12.94 0.72 -1.52
N GLN A 211 12.77 1.94 -2.03
CA GLN A 211 11.53 2.41 -2.64
C GLN A 211 11.78 3.71 -3.41
N VAL A 212 11.00 3.89 -4.48
CA VAL A 212 10.84 5.13 -5.24
C VAL A 212 9.37 5.46 -5.23
N PHE A 213 8.98 6.62 -4.70
CA PHE A 213 7.57 6.99 -4.60
C PHE A 213 7.35 8.50 -4.80
N PRO A 214 6.22 8.89 -5.41
CA PRO A 214 5.85 10.29 -5.55
C PRO A 214 5.45 10.92 -4.22
N ILE A 215 5.64 12.23 -4.10
CA ILE A 215 5.26 13.00 -2.90
C ILE A 215 3.88 13.65 -3.12
N HIS A 216 3.02 13.58 -2.11
CA HIS A 216 1.73 14.25 -2.13
C HIS A 216 1.86 15.77 -2.04
N GLU A 217 1.26 16.46 -3.01
CA GLU A 217 1.05 17.90 -2.93
C GLU A 217 -0.15 18.22 -2.02
N GLN A 218 0.14 18.75 -0.83
CA GLN A 218 -0.86 18.89 0.23
C GLN A 218 -1.92 19.95 -0.07
N ARG A 219 -1.59 20.97 -0.88
CA ARG A 219 -2.55 22.00 -1.26
C ARG A 219 -3.69 21.43 -2.10
N ILE A 220 -3.36 20.66 -3.13
CA ILE A 220 -4.32 20.03 -4.03
C ILE A 220 -5.10 18.94 -3.29
N LEU A 221 -4.40 18.12 -2.49
CA LEU A 221 -5.05 17.07 -1.70
C LEU A 221 -6.09 17.63 -0.72
N ASN A 222 -5.78 18.74 -0.04
CA ASN A 222 -6.73 19.38 0.87
C ASN A 222 -7.94 19.99 0.13
N ARG A 223 -7.75 20.49 -1.09
CA ARG A 223 -8.86 20.94 -1.94
C ARG A 223 -9.75 19.75 -2.33
N LEU A 224 -9.14 18.69 -2.83
CA LEU A 224 -9.85 17.47 -3.24
C LEU A 224 -10.59 16.82 -2.07
N MET A 225 -10.00 16.81 -0.87
CA MET A 225 -10.65 16.31 0.33
C MET A 225 -11.93 17.10 0.66
N LYS A 226 -11.97 18.41 0.40
CA LYS A 226 -13.17 19.23 0.61
C LYS A 226 -14.21 19.01 -0.49
N SER A 227 -13.82 19.03 -1.76
CA SER A 227 -14.74 18.93 -2.90
C SER A 227 -15.23 17.51 -3.18
N TRP A 228 -14.51 16.48 -2.76
CA TRP A 228 -14.87 15.09 -3.02
C TRP A 228 -15.32 14.32 -1.78
N VAL A 229 -14.56 14.39 -0.67
CA VAL A 229 -14.84 13.56 0.52
C VAL A 229 -15.86 14.21 1.45
N GLN A 230 -15.83 15.54 1.58
CA GLN A 230 -16.72 16.28 2.47
C GLN A 230 -18.01 16.75 1.78
N ALA A 231 -18.02 16.80 0.44
CA ALA A 231 -19.18 17.14 -0.36
C ALA A 231 -20.10 15.91 -0.50
N ILE A 232 -21.07 15.80 0.41
CA ILE A 232 -22.06 14.73 0.39
C ILE A 232 -23.12 15.05 -0.68
N CYS A 233 -23.45 14.08 -1.53
CA CYS A 233 -24.45 14.19 -2.61
C CYS A 233 -24.09 15.10 -3.80
N GLU A 234 -22.85 15.58 -3.90
CA GLU A 234 -22.35 16.21 -5.14
C GLU A 234 -21.81 15.17 -6.13
N PRO A 235 -21.85 15.44 -7.44
CA PRO A 235 -21.21 14.57 -8.42
C PRO A 235 -19.71 14.49 -8.15
N GLN A 236 -19.14 13.29 -8.24
CA GLN A 236 -17.71 13.08 -7.98
C GLN A 236 -16.86 13.84 -9.02
N PRO A 237 -15.84 14.62 -8.60
CA PRO A 237 -14.97 15.35 -9.52
C PRO A 237 -13.93 14.40 -10.15
N LEU A 238 -14.38 13.57 -11.10
CA LEU A 238 -13.57 12.51 -11.70
C LEU A 238 -12.32 13.03 -12.40
N ASP A 239 -12.40 14.19 -13.06
CA ASP A 239 -11.26 14.79 -13.76
C ASP A 239 -10.19 15.25 -12.77
N GLU A 240 -10.56 15.89 -11.65
CA GLU A 240 -9.59 16.29 -10.61
C GLU A 240 -8.93 15.09 -9.92
N ILE A 241 -9.69 14.00 -9.73
CA ILE A 241 -9.15 12.73 -9.20
C ILE A 241 -8.14 12.15 -10.19
N CYS A 242 -8.48 12.15 -11.48
CA CYS A 242 -7.60 11.68 -12.55
C CYS A 242 -6.32 12.52 -12.66
N ASP A 243 -6.44 13.86 -12.62
CA ASP A 243 -5.31 14.78 -12.70
C ASP A 243 -4.34 14.65 -11.52
N TYR A 244 -4.83 14.22 -10.35
CA TYR A 244 -4.00 14.09 -9.15
C TYR A 244 -3.44 12.67 -8.94
N PHE A 245 -4.24 11.62 -9.17
CA PHE A 245 -3.87 10.23 -8.91
C PHE A 245 -3.53 9.43 -10.16
N GLY A 246 -3.90 9.93 -11.34
CA GLY A 246 -3.73 9.29 -12.63
C GLY A 246 -4.93 8.45 -13.08
N VAL A 247 -4.90 8.07 -14.35
CA VAL A 247 -6.04 7.43 -15.06
C VAL A 247 -6.48 6.12 -14.43
N LYS A 248 -5.55 5.27 -13.96
CA LYS A 248 -5.89 3.96 -13.37
C LYS A 248 -6.76 4.10 -12.10
N ILE A 249 -6.47 5.11 -11.27
CA ILE A 249 -7.24 5.40 -10.04
C ILE A 249 -8.53 6.16 -10.39
N GLY A 250 -8.46 7.10 -11.34
CA GLY A 250 -9.64 7.79 -11.88
C GLY A 250 -10.69 6.82 -12.41
N MET A 251 -10.27 5.81 -13.20
CA MET A 251 -11.15 4.77 -13.74
C MET A 251 -11.82 3.93 -12.65
N TYR A 252 -11.10 3.62 -11.57
CA TYR A 252 -11.67 2.92 -10.42
C TYR A 252 -12.80 3.73 -9.76
N PHE A 253 -12.59 5.02 -9.49
CA PHE A 253 -13.62 5.85 -8.88
C PHE A 253 -14.78 6.16 -9.82
N ALA A 254 -14.53 6.29 -11.13
CA ALA A 254 -15.57 6.37 -12.14
C ALA A 254 -16.45 5.11 -12.15
N TRP A 255 -15.83 3.91 -12.09
CA TRP A 255 -16.54 2.64 -11.97
C TRP A 255 -17.35 2.58 -10.67
N LEU A 256 -16.75 2.96 -9.53
CA LEU A 256 -17.40 2.90 -8.24
C LEU A 256 -18.63 3.82 -8.17
N GLY A 257 -18.50 5.05 -8.69
CA GLY A 257 -19.61 5.99 -8.80
C GLY A 257 -20.73 5.46 -9.69
N PHE A 258 -20.37 4.95 -10.87
CA PHE A 258 -21.32 4.32 -11.79
C PHE A 258 -22.05 3.14 -11.13
N TYR A 259 -21.31 2.20 -10.54
CA TYR A 259 -21.85 1.03 -9.85
C TYR A 259 -22.84 1.44 -8.75
N THR A 260 -22.47 2.40 -7.91
CA THR A 260 -23.32 2.88 -6.81
C THR A 260 -24.62 3.50 -7.34
N SER A 261 -24.53 4.34 -8.38
CA SER A 261 -25.71 4.93 -9.01
C SER A 261 -26.62 3.88 -9.68
N ALA A 262 -26.03 2.85 -10.29
CA ALA A 262 -26.77 1.78 -10.96
C ALA A 262 -27.45 0.83 -9.98
N MET A 263 -26.89 0.60 -8.78
CA MET A 263 -27.53 -0.21 -7.73
C MET A 263 -28.84 0.40 -7.22
N VAL A 264 -29.08 1.70 -7.44
CA VAL A 264 -30.34 2.35 -7.04
C VAL A 264 -31.53 1.73 -7.77
N TYR A 265 -31.39 1.32 -9.04
CA TYR A 265 -32.51 0.74 -9.80
C TYR A 265 -33.00 -0.59 -9.21
N PRO A 266 -32.16 -1.61 -8.98
CA PRO A 266 -32.62 -2.84 -8.32
C PRO A 266 -33.05 -2.62 -6.87
N ALA A 267 -32.44 -1.68 -6.14
CA ALA A 267 -32.82 -1.38 -4.77
C ALA A 267 -34.24 -0.82 -4.67
N VAL A 268 -34.57 0.19 -5.49
CA VAL A 268 -35.92 0.79 -5.53
C VAL A 268 -36.93 -0.22 -6.06
N PHE A 269 -36.65 -0.89 -7.18
CA PHE A 269 -37.57 -1.84 -7.78
C PHE A 269 -37.81 -3.07 -6.88
N GLY A 270 -36.75 -3.60 -6.26
CA GLY A 270 -36.83 -4.71 -5.31
C GLY A 270 -37.60 -4.33 -4.04
N THR A 271 -37.41 -3.12 -3.51
CA THR A 271 -38.15 -2.64 -2.34
C THR A 271 -39.63 -2.46 -2.66
N LEU A 272 -39.96 -1.91 -3.83
CA LEU A 272 -41.34 -1.76 -4.29
C LEU A 272 -42.04 -3.13 -4.43
N LEU A 273 -41.38 -4.11 -5.07
CA LEU A 273 -41.95 -5.45 -5.18
C LEU A 273 -42.09 -6.12 -3.81
N TYR A 274 -41.12 -5.93 -2.90
CA TYR A 274 -41.16 -6.50 -1.57
C TYR A 274 -42.37 -5.99 -0.76
N THR A 275 -42.67 -4.68 -0.80
CA THR A 275 -43.81 -4.11 -0.07
C THR A 275 -45.16 -4.48 -0.68
N LEU A 276 -45.26 -4.59 -2.01
CA LEU A 276 -46.51 -4.98 -2.69
C LEU A 276 -46.86 -6.46 -2.52
N THR A 277 -45.85 -7.31 -2.28
CA THR A 277 -45.97 -8.78 -2.21
C THR A 277 -46.45 -9.29 -0.84
N GLU A 278 -46.60 -8.43 0.18
CA GLU A 278 -47.03 -8.87 1.52
C GLU A 278 -48.45 -9.42 1.58
N SER A 279 -49.27 -9.26 0.54
CA SER A 279 -50.70 -9.57 0.57
C SER A 279 -51.08 -11.00 0.19
N ASP A 280 -50.47 -11.62 -0.83
CA ASP A 280 -50.92 -12.93 -1.38
C ASP A 280 -49.79 -13.83 -1.92
N GLN A 281 -49.92 -15.16 -1.77
CA GLN A 281 -48.94 -16.15 -2.26
C GLN A 281 -48.79 -16.15 -3.79
N THR A 282 -49.89 -15.95 -4.53
CA THR A 282 -49.86 -15.82 -6.00
C THR A 282 -49.12 -14.56 -6.44
N SER A 283 -49.26 -13.45 -5.71
CA SER A 283 -48.52 -12.22 -5.97
C SER A 283 -47.02 -12.42 -5.81
N ARG A 284 -46.60 -13.26 -4.84
CA ARG A 284 -45.19 -13.55 -4.55
C ARG A 284 -44.50 -14.29 -5.68
N ASP A 285 -45.15 -15.31 -6.23
CA ASP A 285 -44.58 -16.09 -7.33
C ASP A 285 -44.45 -15.23 -8.60
N ILE A 286 -45.47 -14.41 -8.90
CA ILE A 286 -45.44 -13.46 -10.02
C ILE A 286 -44.33 -12.42 -9.83
N SER A 287 -44.25 -11.79 -8.65
CA SER A 287 -43.21 -10.82 -8.30
C SER A 287 -41.79 -11.39 -8.44
N CYS A 288 -41.57 -12.65 -8.05
CA CYS A 288 -40.27 -13.33 -8.21
C CYS A 288 -39.86 -13.45 -9.68
N VAL A 289 -40.79 -13.85 -10.56
CA VAL A 289 -40.51 -13.96 -12.01
C VAL A 289 -40.22 -12.60 -12.62
N VAL A 290 -41.05 -11.60 -12.29
CA VAL A 290 -40.85 -10.21 -12.76
C VAL A 290 -39.50 -9.66 -12.31
N PHE A 291 -39.13 -9.89 -11.04
CA PHE A 291 -37.85 -9.45 -10.50
C PHE A 291 -36.66 -10.17 -11.14
N ALA A 292 -36.78 -11.47 -11.43
CA ALA A 292 -35.72 -12.23 -12.11
C ALA A 292 -35.49 -11.71 -13.53
N LEU A 293 -36.55 -11.48 -14.30
CA LEU A 293 -36.46 -10.90 -15.66
C LEU A 293 -35.86 -9.50 -15.62
N PHE A 294 -36.30 -8.66 -14.69
CA PHE A 294 -35.72 -7.34 -14.48
C PHE A 294 -34.21 -7.41 -14.21
N ASN A 295 -33.75 -8.29 -13.31
CA ASN A 295 -32.32 -8.40 -12.98
C ASN A 295 -31.46 -8.85 -14.17
N VAL A 296 -31.97 -9.75 -15.02
CA VAL A 296 -31.26 -10.18 -16.24
C VAL A 296 -31.14 -9.02 -17.23
N VAL A 297 -32.22 -8.29 -17.48
CA VAL A 297 -32.20 -7.13 -18.39
C VAL A 297 -31.33 -6.00 -17.81
N TRP A 298 -31.50 -5.67 -16.54
CA TRP A 298 -30.73 -4.63 -15.89
C TRP A 298 -29.24 -4.96 -15.83
N SER A 299 -28.85 -6.20 -15.52
CA SER A 299 -27.43 -6.58 -15.47
C SER A 299 -26.74 -6.54 -16.84
N THR A 300 -27.45 -6.91 -17.91
CA THR A 300 -26.93 -6.79 -19.28
C THR A 300 -26.79 -5.34 -19.70
N LEU A 301 -27.80 -4.49 -19.46
CA LEU A 301 -27.73 -3.05 -19.72
C LEU A 301 -26.63 -2.36 -18.91
N PHE A 302 -26.49 -2.72 -17.63
CA PHE A 302 -25.45 -2.21 -16.73
C PHE A 302 -24.04 -2.46 -17.29
N LEU A 303 -23.77 -3.68 -17.77
CA LEU A 303 -22.46 -4.03 -18.32
C LEU A 303 -22.18 -3.31 -19.65
N GLU A 304 -23.16 -3.22 -20.55
CA GLU A 304 -23.01 -2.52 -21.83
C GLU A 304 -22.86 -1.01 -21.64
N GLU A 305 -23.60 -0.41 -20.70
CA GLU A 305 -23.45 0.99 -20.37
C GLU A 305 -22.08 1.29 -19.76
N TRP A 306 -21.57 0.42 -18.89
CA TRP A 306 -20.21 0.57 -18.37
C TRP A 306 -19.16 0.50 -19.48
N LYS A 307 -19.27 -0.45 -20.43
CA LYS A 307 -18.33 -0.55 -21.56
C LYS A 307 -18.29 0.75 -22.35
N ARG A 308 -19.46 1.34 -22.63
CA ARG A 308 -19.57 2.61 -23.36
C ARG A 308 -18.98 3.79 -22.57
N ARG A 309 -19.37 3.95 -21.30
CA ARG A 309 -18.83 5.03 -20.43
C ARG A 309 -17.34 4.86 -20.16
N GLY A 310 -16.87 3.62 -20.00
CA GLY A 310 -15.45 3.30 -19.84
C GLY A 310 -14.63 3.69 -21.07
N ALA A 311 -15.16 3.46 -22.27
CA ALA A 311 -14.53 3.93 -23.51
C ALA A 311 -14.53 5.46 -23.63
N GLU A 312 -15.61 6.13 -23.23
CA GLU A 312 -15.69 7.60 -23.18
C GLU A 312 -14.62 8.18 -22.23
N TYR A 313 -14.48 7.64 -21.02
CA TYR A 313 -13.44 8.06 -20.09
C TYR A 313 -12.02 7.75 -20.60
N ALA A 314 -11.81 6.58 -21.21
CA ALA A 314 -10.52 6.23 -21.81
C ALA A 314 -10.14 7.17 -22.96
N TYR A 315 -11.12 7.61 -23.76
CA TYR A 315 -10.92 8.64 -24.78
C TYR A 315 -10.62 10.00 -24.16
N LYS A 316 -11.45 10.45 -23.21
CA LYS A 316 -11.31 11.74 -22.51
C LYS A 316 -9.98 11.88 -21.76
N TRP A 317 -9.44 10.78 -21.25
CA TRP A 317 -8.15 10.76 -20.56
C TRP A 317 -6.98 10.33 -21.45
N GLY A 318 -7.20 10.15 -22.76
CA GLY A 318 -6.15 9.92 -23.74
C GLY A 318 -5.47 8.54 -23.69
N THR A 319 -6.08 7.55 -23.03
CA THR A 319 -5.53 6.19 -22.89
C THR A 319 -6.14 5.17 -23.85
N LEU A 320 -7.08 5.58 -24.71
CA LEU A 320 -7.75 4.66 -25.65
C LEU A 320 -6.78 4.04 -26.67
N ASP A 321 -5.83 4.83 -27.18
CA ASP A 321 -4.85 4.41 -28.20
C ASP A 321 -3.51 3.96 -27.61
N THR A 322 -3.50 3.48 -26.37
CA THR A 322 -2.25 3.03 -25.73
C THR A 322 -1.59 1.95 -26.62
N PRO A 323 -0.28 2.06 -26.92
CA PRO A 323 0.41 1.14 -27.83
C PRO A 323 0.24 -0.32 -27.39
N ALA A 324 0.29 -1.23 -28.37
CA ALA A 324 0.07 -2.66 -28.16
C ALA A 324 0.98 -3.24 -27.06
N GLU A 325 0.45 -4.21 -26.30
CA GLU A 325 1.15 -4.94 -25.21
C GLU A 325 2.54 -5.49 -25.61
N SER A 326 2.82 -5.62 -26.91
CA SER A 326 4.12 -6.06 -27.43
C SER A 326 5.27 -5.07 -27.17
N ILE A 327 4.98 -3.77 -27.05
CA ILE A 327 5.95 -2.68 -26.83
C ILE A 327 6.21 -2.47 -25.33
N GLU A 328 5.33 -2.98 -24.45
CA GLU A 328 5.53 -2.90 -22.99
C GLU A 328 6.81 -3.62 -22.56
N GLU A 329 7.56 -2.96 -21.68
CA GLU A 329 8.79 -3.51 -21.11
C GLU A 329 8.52 -4.74 -20.24
N PRO A 330 9.45 -5.71 -20.24
CA PRO A 330 9.35 -6.84 -19.34
C PRO A 330 9.48 -6.36 -17.89
N ARG A 331 8.72 -6.98 -17.00
CA ARG A 331 8.77 -6.67 -15.57
C ARG A 331 10.18 -6.96 -15.01
N PRO A 332 10.65 -6.21 -14.01
CA PRO A 332 12.01 -6.37 -13.48
C PRO A 332 12.29 -7.73 -12.85
N GLN A 333 11.24 -8.38 -12.35
CA GLN A 333 11.31 -9.70 -11.72
C GLN A 333 11.32 -10.84 -12.75
N PHE A 334 11.15 -10.54 -14.05
CA PHE A 334 11.11 -11.55 -15.09
C PHE A 334 12.47 -12.23 -15.23
N ARG A 335 12.47 -13.57 -15.20
CA ARG A 335 13.68 -14.37 -15.34
C ARG A 335 13.64 -15.17 -16.64
N GLY A 336 14.78 -15.34 -17.29
CA GLY A 336 14.84 -16.09 -18.55
C GLY A 336 16.26 -16.40 -18.99
N VAL A 337 16.38 -17.10 -20.11
CA VAL A 337 17.65 -17.31 -20.80
C VAL A 337 17.89 -16.10 -21.70
N LYS A 338 19.12 -15.59 -21.75
CA LYS A 338 19.50 -14.49 -22.65
C LYS A 338 19.35 -14.96 -24.10
N ARG A 339 18.67 -14.16 -24.92
CA ARG A 339 18.46 -14.41 -26.34
C ARG A 339 18.41 -13.07 -27.09
N VAL A 340 18.84 -13.05 -28.34
CA VAL A 340 18.60 -11.91 -29.24
C VAL A 340 17.15 -11.95 -29.74
N SER A 341 16.41 -10.88 -29.51
CA SER A 341 15.01 -10.77 -29.92
C SER A 341 14.90 -10.83 -31.45
N PRO A 342 14.00 -11.66 -32.01
CA PRO A 342 13.82 -11.73 -33.46
C PRO A 342 13.13 -10.47 -34.03
N VAL A 343 12.56 -9.61 -33.18
CA VAL A 343 11.84 -8.41 -33.62
C VAL A 343 12.72 -7.17 -33.46
N THR A 344 13.32 -6.98 -32.28
CA THR A 344 14.10 -5.76 -31.97
C THR A 344 15.59 -5.91 -32.20
N ASN A 345 16.10 -7.13 -32.46
CA ASN A 345 17.53 -7.47 -32.51
C ASN A 345 18.32 -7.09 -31.23
N ALA A 346 17.64 -6.78 -30.13
CA ALA A 346 18.25 -6.48 -28.84
C ALA A 346 18.38 -7.75 -27.97
N GLU A 347 19.34 -7.77 -27.04
CA GLU A 347 19.44 -8.82 -26.04
C GLU A 347 18.27 -8.74 -25.05
N GLU A 348 17.48 -9.80 -24.95
CA GLU A 348 16.36 -9.91 -24.01
C GLU A 348 16.42 -11.20 -23.21
N PHE A 349 15.73 -11.21 -22.06
CA PHE A 349 15.43 -12.46 -21.37
C PHE A 349 14.27 -13.14 -22.08
N TYR A 350 14.40 -14.44 -22.36
CA TYR A 350 13.36 -15.26 -22.95
C TYR A 350 12.99 -16.42 -22.03
N TYR A 351 11.68 -16.60 -21.81
CA TYR A 351 11.12 -17.74 -21.08
C TYR A 351 10.17 -18.52 -22.00
N PRO A 352 10.45 -19.81 -22.31
CA PRO A 352 9.62 -20.57 -23.24
C PRO A 352 8.16 -20.70 -22.77
N PRO A 353 7.17 -20.39 -23.63
CA PRO A 353 5.76 -20.40 -23.24
C PRO A 353 5.25 -21.80 -22.85
N TRP A 354 5.78 -22.86 -23.48
CA TRP A 354 5.42 -24.23 -23.14
C TRP A 354 5.80 -24.61 -21.70
N LYS A 355 6.94 -24.10 -21.19
CA LYS A 355 7.34 -24.34 -19.78
C LYS A 355 6.36 -23.70 -18.82
N ARG A 356 5.90 -22.49 -19.15
CA ARG A 356 4.86 -21.80 -18.38
C ARG A 356 3.56 -22.59 -18.40
N LEU A 357 3.14 -23.05 -19.59
CA LEU A 357 1.91 -23.83 -19.75
C LEU A 357 1.96 -25.14 -18.93
N VAL A 358 3.07 -25.87 -18.98
CA VAL A 358 3.28 -27.07 -18.16
C VAL A 358 3.16 -26.75 -16.67
N PHE A 359 3.80 -25.67 -16.20
CA PHE A 359 3.69 -25.26 -14.79
C PHE A 359 2.24 -24.87 -14.43
N GLN A 360 1.54 -24.16 -15.30
CA GLN A 360 0.14 -23.79 -15.10
C GLN A 360 -0.76 -25.02 -15.01
N CYS A 361 -0.61 -25.97 -15.95
CA CYS A 361 -1.44 -27.16 -16.01
C CYS A 361 -1.17 -28.17 -14.89
N PHE A 362 0.09 -28.39 -14.52
CA PHE A 362 0.47 -29.44 -13.58
C PHE A 362 0.67 -28.97 -12.14
N VAL A 363 0.84 -27.66 -11.91
CA VAL A 363 1.04 -27.11 -10.56
C VAL A 363 -0.06 -26.12 -10.20
N SER A 364 -0.21 -25.04 -10.98
CA SER A 364 -1.12 -23.95 -10.63
C SER A 364 -2.59 -24.38 -10.59
N LEU A 365 -3.07 -25.03 -11.66
CA LEU A 365 -4.46 -25.52 -11.72
C LEU A 365 -4.76 -26.57 -10.64
N PRO A 366 -3.95 -27.63 -10.45
CA PRO A 366 -4.19 -28.61 -9.38
C PRO A 366 -4.17 -28.01 -7.98
N VAL A 367 -3.25 -27.07 -7.69
CA VAL A 367 -3.23 -26.38 -6.39
C VAL A 367 -4.49 -25.54 -6.21
N CYS A 368 -4.93 -24.81 -7.25
CA CYS A 368 -6.18 -24.05 -7.18
C CYS A 368 -7.39 -24.96 -6.94
N PHE A 369 -7.53 -26.05 -7.70
CA PHE A 369 -8.59 -27.04 -7.48
C PHE A 369 -8.52 -27.69 -6.10
N GLY A 370 -7.32 -28.02 -5.61
CA GLY A 370 -7.13 -28.57 -4.27
C GLY A 370 -7.59 -27.60 -3.18
N CYS A 371 -7.26 -26.31 -3.28
CA CYS A 371 -7.74 -25.29 -2.36
C CYS A 371 -9.27 -25.11 -2.43
N LEU A 372 -9.85 -25.13 -3.63
CA LEU A 372 -11.31 -25.04 -3.81
C LEU A 372 -12.03 -26.23 -3.18
N SER A 373 -11.53 -27.45 -3.42
CA SER A 373 -12.06 -28.67 -2.82
C SER A 373 -11.94 -28.66 -1.30
N PHE A 374 -10.81 -28.18 -0.76
CA PHE A 374 -10.63 -28.03 0.68
C PHE A 374 -11.67 -27.09 1.31
N VAL A 375 -11.91 -25.93 0.71
CA VAL A 375 -12.93 -24.98 1.18
C VAL A 375 -14.32 -25.62 1.15
N PHE A 376 -14.64 -26.36 0.09
CA PHE A 376 -15.91 -27.07 -0.01
C PHE A 376 -16.09 -28.10 1.11
N LEU A 377 -15.08 -28.94 1.36
CA LEU A 377 -15.13 -29.94 2.43
C LEU A 377 -15.19 -29.31 3.82
N ALA A 378 -14.42 -28.24 4.06
CA ALA A 378 -14.45 -27.51 5.32
C ALA A 378 -15.84 -26.88 5.58
N MET A 379 -16.48 -26.37 4.52
CA MET A 379 -17.85 -25.86 4.58
C MET A 379 -18.85 -26.95 4.95
N LEU A 380 -18.78 -28.12 4.30
CA LEU A 380 -19.65 -29.27 4.64
C LEU A 380 -19.45 -29.70 6.10
N GLY A 381 -18.20 -29.81 6.56
CA GLY A 381 -17.89 -30.14 7.95
C GLY A 381 -18.47 -29.12 8.96
N CYS A 382 -18.48 -27.83 8.61
CA CYS A 382 -19.12 -26.80 9.45
C CYS A 382 -20.64 -26.94 9.49
N PHE A 383 -21.27 -27.36 8.39
CA PHE A 383 -22.72 -27.58 8.36
C PHE A 383 -23.15 -28.82 9.13
N GLU A 384 -22.42 -29.93 9.00
CA GLU A 384 -22.63 -31.12 9.83
C GLU A 384 -22.50 -30.79 11.32
N LEU A 385 -21.45 -30.02 11.69
CA LEU A 385 -21.29 -29.53 13.06
C LEU A 385 -22.46 -28.64 13.49
N GLN A 386 -22.99 -27.81 12.60
CA GLN A 386 -24.14 -26.96 12.88
C GLN A 386 -25.38 -27.80 13.18
N GLU A 387 -25.66 -28.83 12.39
CA GLU A 387 -26.81 -29.72 12.60
C GLU A 387 -26.66 -30.54 13.89
N PHE A 388 -25.45 -31.01 14.18
CA PHE A 388 -25.14 -31.71 15.43
C PHE A 388 -25.41 -30.83 16.66
N VAL A 389 -24.96 -29.57 16.65
CA VAL A 389 -25.20 -28.62 17.75
C VAL A 389 -26.69 -28.29 17.89
N MET A 390 -27.44 -28.20 16.79
CA MET A 390 -28.89 -27.96 16.81
C MET A 390 -29.69 -29.17 17.30
N SER A 391 -29.15 -30.39 17.15
CA SER A 391 -29.78 -31.63 17.61
C SER A 391 -29.83 -31.73 19.15
N ILE A 392 -28.85 -31.13 19.85
CA ILE A 392 -28.76 -31.15 21.32
C ILE A 392 -29.59 -30.00 21.90
N LYS A 393 -30.79 -30.32 22.41
CA LYS A 393 -31.76 -29.33 22.93
C LYS A 393 -31.33 -28.60 24.22
N GLU A 394 -30.43 -29.18 25.01
CA GLU A 394 -30.02 -28.65 26.33
C GLU A 394 -28.86 -27.63 26.29
N LEU A 395 -28.42 -27.21 25.09
CA LEU A 395 -27.30 -26.28 24.97
C LEU A 395 -27.73 -24.82 25.18
N PRO A 396 -26.87 -24.00 25.83
CA PRO A 396 -27.14 -22.57 25.95
C PRO A 396 -27.14 -21.90 24.56
N ARG A 397 -28.03 -20.90 24.38
CA ARG A 397 -28.24 -20.18 23.11
C ARG A 397 -26.95 -19.70 22.42
N ILE A 398 -25.91 -19.38 23.20
CA ILE A 398 -24.60 -18.95 22.71
C ILE A 398 -23.91 -20.03 21.87
N VAL A 399 -24.06 -21.31 22.21
CA VAL A 399 -23.40 -22.43 21.53
C VAL A 399 -23.94 -22.62 20.11
N HIS A 400 -25.21 -22.29 19.86
CA HIS A 400 -25.80 -22.34 18.52
C HIS A 400 -25.18 -21.31 17.55
N PHE A 401 -24.53 -20.25 18.05
CA PHE A 401 -23.79 -19.31 17.21
C PHE A 401 -22.36 -19.78 16.89
N LEU A 402 -21.83 -20.75 17.64
CA LEU A 402 -20.44 -21.20 17.52
C LEU A 402 -20.11 -21.76 16.12
N PRO A 403 -20.93 -22.63 15.50
CA PRO A 403 -20.68 -23.11 14.13
C PRO A 403 -20.67 -21.97 13.09
N LYS A 404 -21.56 -20.99 13.25
CA LYS A 404 -21.63 -19.80 12.37
C LYS A 404 -20.36 -18.95 12.48
N ILE A 405 -19.86 -18.74 13.69
CA ILE A 405 -18.61 -18.01 13.95
C ILE A 405 -17.41 -18.79 13.39
N MET A 406 -17.34 -20.11 13.61
CA MET A 406 -16.28 -20.96 13.09
C MET A 406 -16.22 -20.94 11.56
N LEU A 407 -17.38 -21.02 10.89
CA LEU A 407 -17.45 -20.89 9.44
C LEU A 407 -16.89 -19.54 8.96
N ALA A 408 -17.26 -18.43 9.60
CA ALA A 408 -16.74 -17.11 9.26
C ALA A 408 -15.21 -17.00 9.45
N VAL A 409 -14.67 -17.57 10.52
CA VAL A 409 -13.22 -17.61 10.80
C VAL A 409 -12.48 -18.45 9.76
N ILE A 410 -13.01 -19.63 9.42
CA ILE A 410 -12.41 -20.53 8.42
C ILE A 410 -12.39 -19.85 7.05
N VAL A 411 -13.50 -19.28 6.60
CA VAL A 411 -13.62 -18.57 5.32
C VAL A 411 -12.60 -17.42 5.24
N THR A 412 -12.50 -16.61 6.30
CA THR A 412 -11.56 -15.48 6.37
C THR A 412 -10.10 -15.94 6.35
N THR A 413 -9.78 -17.02 7.08
CA THR A 413 -8.43 -17.57 7.14
C THR A 413 -8.03 -18.18 5.80
N CYS A 414 -8.93 -18.92 5.16
CA CYS A 414 -8.71 -19.54 3.85
C CYS A 414 -8.48 -18.48 2.76
N ASP A 415 -9.21 -17.36 2.77
CA ASP A 415 -9.01 -16.25 1.84
C ASP A 415 -7.59 -15.67 1.94
N GLU A 416 -7.12 -15.39 3.15
CA GLU A 416 -5.79 -14.82 3.37
C GLU A 416 -4.65 -15.81 3.05
N VAL A 417 -4.84 -17.10 3.34
CA VAL A 417 -3.88 -18.15 2.97
C VAL A 417 -3.84 -18.33 1.45
N TYR A 418 -5.00 -18.44 0.79
CA TYR A 418 -5.06 -18.58 -0.65
C TYR A 418 -4.47 -17.38 -1.38
N ARG A 419 -4.71 -16.15 -0.88
CA ARG A 419 -4.08 -14.94 -1.41
C ARG A 419 -2.56 -15.09 -1.50
N LYS A 420 -1.91 -15.56 -0.42
CA LYS A 420 -0.46 -15.81 -0.41
C LYS A 420 -0.04 -16.89 -1.40
N ILE A 421 -0.81 -17.98 -1.49
CA ILE A 421 -0.59 -19.06 -2.47
C ILE A 421 -0.71 -18.52 -3.90
N ALA A 422 -1.72 -17.71 -4.20
CA ALA A 422 -1.94 -17.13 -5.51
C ALA A 422 -0.79 -16.22 -5.94
N TYR A 423 -0.27 -15.36 -5.04
CA TYR A 423 0.94 -14.57 -5.30
C TYR A 423 2.14 -15.47 -5.61
N TRP A 424 2.38 -16.49 -4.77
CA TRP A 424 3.48 -17.41 -4.97
C TRP A 424 3.39 -18.17 -6.30
N LEU A 425 2.21 -18.69 -6.65
CA LEU A 425 1.97 -19.35 -7.94
C LEU A 425 2.22 -18.41 -9.11
N ASN A 426 1.72 -17.17 -9.03
CA ASN A 426 1.85 -16.21 -10.12
C ASN A 426 3.29 -15.73 -10.32
N ASP A 427 4.06 -15.62 -9.24
CA ASP A 427 5.50 -15.33 -9.29
C ASP A 427 6.29 -16.48 -9.93
N MET A 428 5.92 -17.73 -9.62
CA MET A 428 6.54 -18.93 -10.24
C MET A 428 6.17 -19.11 -11.71
N GLU A 429 4.97 -18.70 -12.13
CA GLU A 429 4.55 -18.69 -13.54
C GLU A 429 5.35 -17.69 -14.40
N ASN A 430 6.04 -16.74 -13.77
CA ASN A 430 7.04 -15.87 -14.39
C ASN A 430 6.53 -15.18 -15.66
N TYR A 431 5.54 -14.30 -15.50
CA TYR A 431 4.98 -13.50 -16.60
C TYR A 431 5.97 -12.44 -17.09
N ARG A 432 5.96 -12.16 -18.40
CA ARG A 432 6.80 -11.12 -18.99
C ARG A 432 6.30 -9.73 -18.63
N LEU A 433 5.01 -9.46 -18.83
CA LEU A 433 4.40 -8.14 -18.66
C LEU A 433 3.74 -8.00 -17.29
N GLN A 434 3.73 -6.78 -16.77
CA GLN A 434 3.05 -6.46 -15.50
C GLN A 434 1.52 -6.54 -15.65
N SER A 435 0.98 -6.10 -16.78
CA SER A 435 -0.44 -6.22 -17.16
C SER A 435 -0.92 -7.67 -17.14
N ALA A 436 -0.18 -8.56 -17.82
CA ALA A 436 -0.46 -10.00 -17.83
C ALA A 436 -0.35 -10.62 -16.43
N TYR A 437 0.69 -10.26 -15.66
CA TYR A 437 0.85 -10.73 -14.28
C TYR A 437 -0.39 -10.37 -13.43
N GLU A 438 -0.81 -9.11 -13.45
CA GLU A 438 -1.97 -8.62 -12.69
C GLU A 438 -3.26 -9.33 -13.14
N LYS A 439 -3.50 -9.45 -14.44
CA LYS A 439 -4.69 -10.12 -14.99
C LYS A 439 -4.81 -11.57 -14.51
N HIS A 440 -3.74 -12.36 -14.60
CA HIS A 440 -3.77 -13.75 -14.17
C HIS A 440 -3.85 -13.92 -12.66
N LEU A 441 -3.27 -13.00 -11.88
CA LEU A 441 -3.44 -12.97 -10.43
C LEU A 441 -4.90 -12.69 -10.05
N ILE A 442 -5.53 -11.69 -10.67
CA ILE A 442 -6.93 -11.32 -10.45
C ILE A 442 -7.84 -12.52 -10.73
N ILE A 443 -7.66 -13.21 -11.85
CA ILE A 443 -8.48 -14.38 -12.19
C ILE A 443 -8.40 -15.46 -11.09
N LYS A 444 -7.19 -15.81 -10.64
CA LYS A 444 -7.01 -16.81 -9.57
C LYS A 444 -7.70 -16.38 -8.28
N MET A 445 -7.48 -15.13 -7.86
CA MET A 445 -8.07 -14.58 -6.64
C MET A 445 -9.60 -14.52 -6.70
N VAL A 446 -10.17 -13.99 -7.78
CA VAL A 446 -11.62 -13.82 -7.95
C VAL A 446 -12.34 -15.16 -7.99
N LEU A 447 -11.79 -16.17 -8.68
CA LEU A 447 -12.39 -17.51 -8.74
C LEU A 447 -12.47 -18.15 -7.34
N PHE A 448 -11.38 -18.08 -6.58
CA PHE A 448 -11.38 -18.60 -5.20
C PHE A 448 -12.32 -17.82 -4.29
N GLN A 449 -12.26 -16.49 -4.35
CA GLN A 449 -13.13 -15.62 -3.55
C GLN A 449 -14.60 -15.85 -3.85
N PHE A 450 -14.96 -16.06 -5.12
CA PHE A 450 -16.32 -16.38 -5.54
C PHE A 450 -16.80 -17.68 -4.88
N VAL A 451 -16.04 -18.76 -5.02
CA VAL A 451 -16.42 -20.06 -4.42
C VAL A 451 -16.46 -19.96 -2.90
N ASN A 452 -15.43 -19.39 -2.26
CA ASN A 452 -15.38 -19.24 -0.80
C ASN A 452 -16.51 -18.36 -0.24
N SER A 453 -17.00 -17.38 -1.00
CA SER A 453 -18.07 -16.47 -0.56
C SER A 453 -19.49 -17.01 -0.81
N TYR A 454 -19.71 -17.71 -1.92
CA TYR A 454 -21.07 -18.03 -2.40
C TYR A 454 -21.41 -19.53 -2.35
N LEU A 455 -20.42 -20.42 -2.20
CA LEU A 455 -20.67 -21.87 -2.24
C LEU A 455 -21.58 -22.35 -1.10
N SER A 456 -21.44 -21.77 0.09
CA SER A 456 -22.33 -22.06 1.22
C SER A 456 -23.78 -21.63 0.92
N LEU A 457 -23.97 -20.47 0.31
CA LEU A 457 -25.28 -19.97 -0.10
C LEU A 457 -25.91 -20.86 -1.18
N PHE A 458 -25.12 -21.29 -2.17
CA PHE A 458 -25.57 -22.22 -3.20
C PHE A 458 -25.99 -23.57 -2.62
N TYR A 459 -25.24 -24.09 -1.65
CA TYR A 459 -25.59 -25.32 -0.97
C TYR A 459 -26.92 -25.19 -0.22
N ILE A 460 -27.12 -24.12 0.55
CA ILE A 460 -28.39 -23.92 1.27
C ILE A 460 -29.57 -23.73 0.29
N GLY A 461 -29.39 -22.90 -0.75
CA GLY A 461 -30.48 -22.58 -1.68
C GLY A 461 -30.88 -23.74 -2.60
N PHE A 462 -29.92 -24.50 -3.13
CA PHE A 462 -30.19 -25.52 -4.13
C PHE A 462 -30.24 -26.95 -3.58
N TYR A 463 -29.40 -27.29 -2.60
CA TYR A 463 -29.35 -28.64 -2.02
C TYR A 463 -30.34 -28.78 -0.85
N LEU A 464 -30.21 -27.92 0.19
CA LEU A 464 -31.11 -27.97 1.35
C LEU A 464 -32.49 -27.37 1.06
N LYS A 465 -32.58 -26.43 0.11
CA LYS A 465 -33.82 -25.72 -0.29
C LYS A 465 -34.50 -24.97 0.88
N ASP A 466 -33.72 -24.56 1.87
CA ASP A 466 -34.18 -23.80 3.03
C ASP A 466 -34.06 -22.30 2.76
N MET A 467 -35.17 -21.68 2.32
CA MET A 467 -35.19 -20.27 1.92
C MET A 467 -35.04 -19.32 3.12
N ASP A 468 -35.46 -19.72 4.31
CA ASP A 468 -35.38 -18.87 5.49
C ASP A 468 -33.95 -18.83 6.03
N ARG A 469 -33.28 -19.99 6.10
CA ARG A 469 -31.86 -20.07 6.41
C ARG A 469 -31.00 -19.33 5.37
N LEU A 470 -31.39 -19.38 4.09
CA LEU A 470 -30.72 -18.65 3.02
C LEU A 470 -30.80 -17.13 3.24
N LYS A 471 -31.99 -16.59 3.53
CA LYS A 471 -32.20 -15.16 3.81
C LYS A 471 -31.38 -14.70 5.02
N GLU A 472 -31.45 -15.45 6.12
CA GLU A 472 -30.68 -15.14 7.34
C GLU A 472 -29.17 -15.12 7.06
N MET A 473 -28.65 -16.13 6.37
CA MET A 473 -27.22 -16.24 6.10
C MET A 473 -26.76 -15.16 5.12
N LEU A 474 -27.55 -14.86 4.08
CA LEU A 474 -27.25 -13.79 3.12
C LEU A 474 -27.19 -12.42 3.82
N ALA A 475 -28.19 -12.09 4.64
CA ALA A 475 -28.22 -10.84 5.40
C ALA A 475 -27.02 -10.75 6.36
N THR A 476 -26.75 -11.83 7.10
CA THR A 476 -25.62 -11.90 8.04
C THR A 476 -24.29 -11.72 7.31
N LEU A 477 -24.09 -12.39 6.18
CA LEU A 477 -22.86 -12.29 5.38
C LEU A 477 -22.67 -10.88 4.83
N LEU A 478 -23.69 -10.28 4.22
CA LEU A 478 -23.60 -8.93 3.65
C LEU A 478 -23.28 -7.89 4.74
N ILE A 479 -23.99 -7.92 5.86
CA ILE A 479 -23.81 -6.95 6.95
C ILE A 479 -22.44 -7.14 7.62
N THR A 480 -22.11 -8.39 8.01
CA THR A 480 -20.89 -8.69 8.76
C THR A 480 -19.65 -8.46 7.89
N ARG A 481 -19.69 -8.86 6.61
CA ARG A 481 -18.56 -8.66 5.69
C ARG A 481 -18.33 -7.19 5.41
N GLN A 482 -19.38 -6.41 5.15
CA GLN A 482 -19.22 -4.97 4.91
C GLN A 482 -18.64 -4.26 6.13
N PHE A 483 -19.11 -4.62 7.33
CA PHE A 483 -18.58 -4.06 8.58
C PHE A 483 -17.10 -4.44 8.79
N LEU A 484 -16.76 -5.73 8.72
CA LEU A 484 -15.38 -6.19 8.90
C LEU A 484 -14.43 -5.60 7.86
N GLN A 485 -14.88 -5.46 6.62
CA GLN A 485 -14.10 -4.87 5.55
C GLN A 485 -13.83 -3.38 5.82
N ASN A 486 -14.85 -2.61 6.20
CA ASN A 486 -14.67 -1.20 6.59
C ASN A 486 -13.70 -1.04 7.78
N VAL A 487 -13.76 -1.94 8.77
CA VAL A 487 -12.83 -1.94 9.91
C VAL A 487 -11.39 -2.24 9.46
N LYS A 488 -11.20 -3.24 8.59
CA LYS A 488 -9.87 -3.62 8.06
C LYS A 488 -9.29 -2.54 7.15
N GLU A 489 -10.12 -1.89 6.35
CA GLU A 489 -9.69 -0.93 5.33
C GLU A 489 -9.48 0.48 5.88
N VAL A 490 -10.32 0.93 6.82
CA VAL A 490 -10.26 2.31 7.34
C VAL A 490 -9.67 2.34 8.75
N SER A 491 -10.25 1.57 9.67
CA SER A 491 -9.90 1.67 11.09
C SER A 491 -8.51 1.12 11.40
N GLN A 492 -8.15 -0.04 10.85
CA GLN A 492 -6.86 -0.69 11.08
C GLN A 492 -5.64 0.16 10.64
N PRO A 493 -5.56 0.69 9.40
CA PRO A 493 -4.42 1.52 9.00
C PRO A 493 -4.38 2.87 9.71
N HIS A 494 -5.54 3.45 10.06
CA HIS A 494 -5.58 4.70 10.83
C HIS A 494 -5.03 4.51 12.25
N LEU A 495 -5.47 3.45 12.94
CA LEU A 495 -4.96 3.07 14.25
C LEU A 495 -3.47 2.73 14.19
N TYR A 496 -3.03 1.93 13.21
CA TYR A 496 -1.61 1.59 13.05
C TYR A 496 -0.75 2.84 12.79
N SER A 497 -1.23 3.76 11.95
CA SER A 497 -0.54 5.04 11.70
C SER A 497 -0.46 5.92 12.94
N LYS A 498 -1.54 5.96 13.74
CA LYS A 498 -1.57 6.69 15.01
C LYS A 498 -0.60 6.09 16.03
N PHE A 499 -0.64 4.77 16.24
CA PHE A 499 0.30 4.07 17.10
C PHE A 499 1.75 4.23 16.62
N LYS A 500 2.03 4.10 15.32
CA LYS A 500 3.39 4.30 14.78
C LYS A 500 3.89 5.73 15.01
N ARG A 501 3.01 6.74 14.91
CA ARG A 501 3.34 8.15 15.24
C ARG A 501 3.66 8.32 16.73
N GLU A 502 2.89 7.70 17.61
CA GLU A 502 3.10 7.72 19.06
C GLU A 502 4.40 6.99 19.47
N THR A 503 4.67 5.80 18.93
CA THR A 503 5.89 5.04 19.21
C THR A 503 7.14 5.69 18.63
N SER A 504 7.05 6.34 17.47
CA SER A 504 8.17 7.08 16.87
C SER A 504 8.46 8.39 17.62
N ALA A 505 7.45 9.00 18.25
CA ALA A 505 7.62 10.11 19.19
C ALA A 505 8.29 9.66 20.51
N CYS A 506 8.14 8.38 20.87
CA CYS A 506 8.82 7.70 21.98
C CYS A 506 10.01 6.83 21.52
N GLY A 507 10.94 7.39 20.72
CA GLY A 507 12.24 6.75 20.47
C GLY A 507 13.11 6.66 21.74
N PRO A 508 14.08 5.72 21.83
CA PRO A 508 14.68 5.24 23.08
C PRO A 508 15.59 6.27 23.75
N SER A 509 15.00 7.21 24.47
CA SER A 509 15.65 8.07 25.46
C SER A 509 15.52 7.39 26.82
N GLY A 510 16.27 6.31 27.02
CA GLY A 510 16.10 5.49 28.22
C GLY A 510 17.17 4.41 28.41
N ARG A 511 18.41 4.62 27.97
CA ARG A 511 19.51 3.91 28.62
C ARG A 511 19.67 4.52 30.01
N ARG A 512 19.25 3.76 31.02
CA ARG A 512 19.53 4.02 32.44
C ARG A 512 21.00 4.39 32.59
N LEU A 513 21.28 5.65 32.89
CA LEU A 513 22.43 5.99 33.70
C LEU A 513 22.01 5.71 35.14
N THR A 514 22.45 4.58 35.68
CA THR A 514 22.48 4.36 37.12
C THR A 514 23.35 5.46 37.74
N PRO A 515 22.87 6.25 38.71
CA PRO A 515 23.73 7.20 39.40
C PRO A 515 24.59 6.42 40.38
N SER A 516 25.88 6.26 40.05
CA SER A 516 26.88 5.88 41.05
C SER A 516 26.90 6.97 42.12
N SER A 517 26.84 6.50 43.36
CA SER A 517 26.81 7.25 44.61
C SER A 517 27.85 8.37 44.71
N VAL A 518 27.36 9.49 45.23
CA VAL A 518 28.09 10.60 45.83
C VAL A 518 29.11 10.10 46.86
N CYS A 519 30.38 10.51 46.74
CA CYS A 519 31.34 10.52 47.84
C CYS A 519 31.72 11.97 48.16
N SER A 520 31.50 12.36 49.41
CA SER A 520 31.91 13.63 50.02
C SER A 520 33.40 13.65 50.37
N PRO A 521 34.02 14.84 50.57
CA PRO A 521 35.47 14.98 50.72
C PRO A 521 35.94 14.89 52.18
N GLY A 522 37.15 14.36 52.39
CA GLY A 522 37.89 14.55 53.63
C GLY A 522 38.89 13.43 53.97
N GLY A 523 40.18 13.77 54.08
CA GLY A 523 41.19 13.02 54.85
C GLY A 523 42.33 12.38 54.06
N MET A 524 43.48 13.05 54.01
CA MET A 524 44.85 12.48 53.83
C MET A 524 45.28 11.70 55.09
N PRO A 525 46.33 10.83 55.12
CA PRO A 525 47.58 10.87 54.33
C PRO A 525 48.10 9.52 53.75
N GLY A 526 49.14 9.57 52.89
CA GLY A 526 49.85 8.42 52.26
C GLY A 526 50.81 7.67 53.21
N PRO A 527 51.90 6.99 52.76
CA PRO A 527 52.39 6.68 51.41
C PRO A 527 52.82 5.17 51.22
N SER A 528 53.65 4.87 50.20
CA SER A 528 54.54 3.69 49.97
C SER A 528 54.02 2.57 49.01
N LEU A 529 54.66 2.38 47.84
CA LEU A 529 55.70 1.36 47.49
C LEU A 529 55.09 -0.06 47.53
N THR A 530 55.08 -0.95 46.52
CA THR A 530 56.04 -1.45 45.53
C THR A 530 55.20 -2.40 44.61
N GLY A 531 55.46 -2.58 43.31
CA GLY A 531 56.41 -3.58 42.79
C GLY A 531 55.72 -4.91 42.36
N LEU A 532 56.14 -5.42 41.18
CA LEU A 532 56.09 -6.81 40.69
C LEU A 532 54.84 -7.34 39.94
N SER A 533 54.99 -7.43 38.60
CA SER A 533 54.68 -8.65 37.81
C SER A 533 55.75 -9.72 38.09
N PRO A 534 55.55 -11.05 37.91
CA PRO A 534 55.14 -11.71 36.65
C PRO A 534 54.21 -12.95 36.80
N GLY A 535 53.77 -13.55 35.68
CA GLY A 535 52.95 -14.79 35.61
C GLY A 535 53.72 -16.06 35.99
N PRO A 536 53.52 -17.26 35.39
CA PRO A 536 52.42 -17.83 34.58
C PRO A 536 51.96 -19.22 35.14
N ALA A 537 50.95 -19.89 34.55
CA ALA A 537 50.86 -21.36 34.40
C ALA A 537 49.49 -21.84 33.85
N SER A 538 49.52 -22.41 32.64
CA SER A 538 48.62 -23.45 32.09
C SER A 538 49.02 -24.82 32.73
N PRO A 539 48.39 -26.01 32.54
CA PRO A 539 47.53 -26.46 31.41
C PRO A 539 46.44 -27.53 31.69
N ALA A 540 45.69 -27.90 30.65
CA ALA A 540 45.29 -29.28 30.23
C ALA A 540 43.99 -29.25 29.39
N ALA A 541 44.06 -29.60 28.10
CA ALA A 541 43.53 -30.85 27.50
C ALA A 541 42.05 -30.73 27.03
N ARG A 542 41.57 -31.14 25.84
CA ARG A 542 42.09 -32.04 24.80
C ARG A 542 41.13 -32.08 23.57
N TRP A 543 41.70 -32.22 22.35
CA TRP A 543 41.21 -32.84 21.07
C TRP A 543 39.95 -32.31 20.33
N ARG A 544 40.10 -31.66 19.14
CA ARG A 544 40.25 -32.15 17.72
C ARG A 544 38.91 -32.49 17.03
N ALA A 545 38.53 -31.70 16.00
CA ALA A 545 38.64 -31.93 14.54
C ALA A 545 37.48 -32.80 14.00
N THR A 546 36.82 -32.51 12.86
CA THR A 546 37.41 -32.36 11.52
C THR A 546 36.50 -31.55 10.57
N ALA A 547 37.14 -30.76 9.72
CA ALA A 547 36.62 -30.28 8.43
C ALA A 547 37.09 -31.22 7.31
N GLN A 548 36.46 -31.18 6.13
CA GLN A 548 37.24 -31.34 4.91
C GLN A 548 36.66 -30.62 3.69
N CYS A 549 37.62 -30.03 2.99
CA CYS A 549 37.57 -29.19 1.81
C CYS A 549 38.30 -29.97 0.69
N CYS A 550 37.94 -29.77 -0.57
CA CYS A 550 38.82 -30.10 -1.70
C CYS A 550 38.65 -29.07 -2.84
N ARG A 551 39.71 -28.27 -3.05
CA ARG A 551 40.04 -27.55 -4.29
C ARG A 551 41.09 -28.38 -5.04
N ARG A 552 41.09 -28.37 -6.39
CA ARG A 552 42.26 -28.05 -7.26
C ARG A 552 41.95 -28.20 -8.78
N PRO A 553 42.81 -27.70 -9.72
CA PRO A 553 42.42 -26.77 -10.79
C PRO A 553 42.71 -27.30 -12.22
N ARG A 554 42.34 -26.55 -13.28
CA ARG A 554 42.91 -26.73 -14.64
C ARG A 554 43.31 -25.41 -15.32
N ARG A 555 44.48 -25.48 -15.98
CA ARG A 555 45.24 -24.48 -16.75
C ARG A 555 44.85 -24.52 -18.26
N PRO A 556 45.33 -23.58 -19.10
CA PRO A 556 44.77 -23.23 -20.42
C PRO A 556 45.40 -24.03 -21.58
N PRO A 557 44.88 -23.94 -22.82
CA PRO A 557 45.56 -24.50 -24.00
C PRO A 557 46.31 -23.42 -24.81
N ARG A 558 47.58 -23.70 -25.13
CA ARG A 558 48.32 -23.16 -26.29
C ARG A 558 48.42 -24.29 -27.32
N GLY A 559 48.20 -23.96 -28.60
CA GLY A 559 47.97 -24.95 -29.66
C GLY A 559 49.18 -25.43 -30.46
N ARG A 560 48.91 -26.26 -31.47
CA ARG A 560 49.44 -26.21 -32.85
C ARG A 560 49.00 -27.44 -33.65
N ARG A 561 48.59 -27.20 -34.92
CA ARG A 561 48.73 -28.04 -36.15
C ARG A 561 47.98 -29.39 -36.13
N ASN A 562 47.31 -29.87 -37.19
CA ASN A 562 47.51 -29.72 -38.62
C ASN A 562 46.29 -30.29 -39.39
N VAL A 563 46.02 -29.74 -40.58
CA VAL A 563 45.71 -30.45 -41.85
C VAL A 563 44.29 -31.01 -42.09
N SER A 564 43.69 -30.52 -43.20
CA SER A 564 42.75 -31.16 -44.16
C SER A 564 41.40 -31.65 -43.63
N THR A 565 40.24 -31.58 -44.30
CA THR A 565 39.86 -31.41 -45.71
C THR A 565 38.33 -31.40 -45.79
N GLY A 566 37.76 -30.83 -46.86
CA GLY A 566 36.49 -31.27 -47.45
C GLY A 566 35.21 -30.68 -46.85
N ALA A 567 34.47 -29.86 -47.62
CA ALA A 567 33.30 -30.29 -48.40
C ALA A 567 32.02 -30.34 -47.53
N ALA A 568 31.16 -29.33 -47.63
CA ALA A 568 30.02 -29.28 -48.55
C ALA A 568 28.76 -29.86 -47.90
N GLU A 569 27.89 -28.99 -47.40
CA GLU A 569 26.51 -28.73 -47.86
C GLU A 569 25.87 -27.62 -47.01
#